data_AF-A0A534TV60-F1
#
_entry.id   AF-A0A534TV60-F1
#
_cell.length_a   1.000
_cell.length_b   1.000
_cell.length_c   1.000
_cell.angle_alpha   90.00
_cell.angle_beta   90.00
_cell.angle_gamma   90.00
#
_symmetry.space_group_name_H-M   'P 1'
#
loop_
_entity.id
_entity.type
_entity.pdbx_description
1 polymer ?
#
loop_
_entity_poly.entity_id
_entity_poly.type
_entity_poly.pdbx_seq_one_letter_code
_entity_poly.pdbx_strand_id
1 'polypeptide(L)' 'MRSISVWSRLTHRELLRLLLAALAGCVLVLSGARAADAFRYDPVLFVHGIEGSGAQFESQALRFESNGYPATWIDEV' A
#
# COMPACT_ATOMS: atom_id res chain seq x y z
N MET A 1 -18.23 -27.38 -51.24
CA MET A 1 -17.67 -26.37 -50.31
C MET A 1 -18.25 -26.65 -48.93
N ARG A 2 -17.46 -27.20 -48.00
CA ARG A 2 -17.93 -27.58 -46.66
C ARG A 2 -17.60 -26.43 -45.70
N SER A 3 -18.63 -25.73 -45.24
CA SER A 3 -18.52 -24.74 -44.17
C SER A 3 -18.19 -25.47 -42.87
N ILE A 4 -16.97 -25.29 -42.35
CA ILE A 4 -16.58 -25.76 -41.04
C ILE A 4 -17.05 -24.69 -40.06
N SER A 5 -18.19 -24.91 -39.40
CA SER A 5 -18.59 -24.12 -38.25
C SER A 5 -17.71 -24.49 -37.06
N VAL A 6 -16.59 -23.76 -36.91
CA VAL A 6 -15.65 -23.89 -35.78
C VAL A 6 -16.28 -23.49 -34.43
N TRP A 7 -17.49 -22.92 -34.47
CA TRP A 7 -18.11 -22.19 -33.37
C TRP A 7 -18.95 -23.01 -32.37
N SER A 8 -18.98 -24.35 -32.45
CA SER A 8 -19.85 -25.17 -31.58
C SER A 8 -19.14 -26.27 -30.79
N ARG A 9 -17.84 -26.10 -30.48
CA ARG A 9 -17.08 -27.11 -29.72
C ARG A 9 -16.21 -26.57 -28.59
N LEU A 10 -16.68 -25.52 -27.92
CA LEU A 10 -16.20 -25.29 -26.55
C LEU A 10 -17.02 -26.19 -25.64
N THR A 11 -16.40 -27.26 -25.15
CA THR A 11 -17.02 -28.13 -24.16
C THR A 11 -17.30 -27.30 -22.90
N HIS A 12 -18.36 -27.64 -22.15
CA HIS A 12 -18.67 -26.97 -20.88
C HIS A 12 -17.44 -26.89 -19.94
N ARG A 13 -16.53 -27.86 -20.03
CA ARG A 13 -15.28 -27.91 -19.25
C ARG A 13 -14.30 -26.81 -19.64
N GLU A 14 -14.22 -26.44 -20.91
CA GLU A 14 -13.36 -25.35 -21.38
C GLU A 14 -13.94 -23.99 -21.02
N LEU A 15 -15.26 -23.82 -21.13
CA LEU A 15 -15.96 -22.63 -20.66
C LEU A 15 -15.77 -22.43 -19.16
N LEU A 16 -15.90 -23.49 -18.35
CA LEU A 16 -15.65 -23.45 -16.92
C LEU A 16 -14.20 -23.08 -16.58
N ARG A 17 -13.22 -23.60 -17.32
CA ARG A 17 -11.79 -23.23 -17.14
C ARG A 17 -11.53 -21.77 -17.46
N LEU A 18 -12.12 -21.25 -18.54
CA LEU A 18 -11.99 -19.85 -18.92
C LEU A 18 -12.66 -18.93 -17.89
N LEU A 19 -13.81 -19.31 -17.36
CA LEU A 19 -14.48 -18.58 -16.28
C LEU A 19 -13.65 -18.58 -14.99
N LEU A 20 -13.09 -19.72 -14.59
CA LEU A 20 -12.21 -19.79 -13.42
C LEU A 20 -10.93 -18.98 -13.59
N ALA A 21 -10.32 -19.01 -14.78
CA ALA A 21 -9.15 -18.20 -15.09
C ALA A 21 -9.47 -16.70 -15.07
N ALA A 22 -10.61 -16.30 -15.62
CA ALA A 22 -11.10 -14.92 -15.58
C ALA A 22 -11.38 -14.48 -14.13
N LEU A 23 -12.01 -15.33 -13.32
CA LEU A 23 -12.29 -15.05 -11.91
C LEU A 23 -10.99 -14.88 -11.11
N ALA A 24 -10.02 -15.78 -11.28
CA ALA A 24 -8.71 -15.70 -10.66
C ALA A 24 -7.96 -14.42 -11.09
N GLY A 25 -8.02 -14.07 -12.38
CA GLY A 25 -7.49 -12.82 -12.89
C GLY A 25 -8.15 -11.58 -12.26
N CYS A 26 -9.48 -11.57 -12.14
CA CYS A 26 -10.22 -10.52 -11.45
C CYS A 26 -9.82 -10.41 -9.98
N VAL A 27 -9.67 -11.52 -9.26
CA VAL A 27 -9.21 -11.52 -7.86
C VAL A 27 -7.81 -10.92 -7.76
N LEU A 28 -6.89 -11.24 -8.67
CA LEU A 28 -5.54 -10.68 -8.67
C LEU A 28 -5.53 -9.18 -8.99
N VAL A 29 -6.34 -8.73 -9.95
CA VAL A 29 -6.49 -7.30 -10.28
C VAL A 29 -7.14 -6.52 -9.13
N LEU A 30 -8.15 -7.08 -8.46
CA LEU A 30 -8.79 -6.45 -7.30
C LEU A 30 -7.94 -6.53 -6.02
N SER A 31 -7.05 -7.51 -5.89
CA SER A 31 -6.15 -7.64 -4.73
C SER A 31 -4.94 -6.71 -4.82
N GLY A 32 -4.59 -6.24 -6.03
CA GLY A 32 -3.51 -5.30 -6.25
C GLY A 32 -3.92 -3.84 -6.06
N ALA A 33 -4.10 -3.40 -4.81
CA ALA A 33 -3.78 -2.02 -4.35
C ALA A 33 -4.37 -1.69 -2.96
N ARG A 34 -3.87 -2.34 -1.91
CA ARG A 34 -3.76 -1.73 -0.56
C ARG A 34 -2.46 -2.22 0.11
N ALA A 35 -1.32 -2.00 -0.56
CA ALA A 35 0.01 -2.28 -0.02
C ALA A 35 0.95 -1.07 -0.18
N ALA A 36 0.39 0.14 -0.14
CA ALA A 36 1.12 1.38 0.08
C ALA A 36 0.37 2.13 1.19
N ASP A 37 1.12 2.69 2.15
CA ASP A 37 0.67 3.46 3.32
C ASP A 37 0.32 2.71 4.62
N ALA A 38 0.70 1.45 4.81
CA ALA A 38 0.45 0.80 6.11
C ALA A 38 1.43 1.23 7.23
N PHE A 39 2.58 1.82 6.92
CA PHE A 39 3.48 2.45 7.91
C PHE A 39 4.64 3.12 7.17
N ARG A 40 4.89 4.41 7.37
CA ARG A 40 6.26 4.92 7.18
C ARG A 40 6.72 5.76 8.35
N TYR A 41 5.98 6.80 8.77
CA TYR A 41 6.25 7.62 9.96
C TYR A 41 4.94 8.31 10.41
N ASP A 42 4.79 8.71 11.68
CA ASP A 42 3.67 9.51 12.20
C ASP A 42 4.20 10.84 12.77
N PRO A 43 3.49 11.97 12.73
CA PRO A 43 3.98 13.23 13.31
C PRO A 43 4.37 13.10 14.79
N VAL A 44 5.47 13.74 15.17
CA VAL A 44 6.03 13.72 16.52
C VAL A 44 5.84 15.08 17.17
N LEU A 45 5.17 15.08 18.33
CA LEU A 45 5.02 16.26 19.18
C LEU A 45 5.77 16.04 20.49
N PHE A 46 6.82 16.83 20.72
CA PHE A 46 7.51 16.85 22.01
C PHE A 46 6.88 17.90 22.92
N VAL A 47 6.62 17.52 24.18
CA VAL A 47 6.09 18.41 25.22
C VAL A 47 7.05 18.40 26.39
N HIS A 48 7.56 19.56 26.77
CA HIS A 48 8.54 19.67 27.84
C HIS A 48 7.90 19.71 29.25
N GLY A 49 8.72 19.52 30.29
CA GLY A 49 8.31 19.62 31.69
C GLY A 49 8.27 21.06 32.22
N ILE A 50 7.94 21.24 33.50
CA ILE A 50 8.00 22.56 34.17
C ILE A 50 9.43 23.12 34.05
N GLU A 51 9.54 24.39 33.63
CA GLU A 51 10.82 25.08 33.37
C GLU A 51 11.69 24.43 32.27
N GLY A 52 11.10 23.56 31.44
CA GLY A 52 11.74 22.98 30.25
C GLY A 52 11.59 23.84 29.00
N SER A 53 12.13 23.34 27.88
CA SER A 53 11.96 23.92 26.54
C SER A 53 12.11 22.85 25.46
N GLY A 54 11.67 23.18 24.25
CA GLY A 54 11.82 22.32 23.07
C GLY A 54 13.27 21.92 22.78
N ALA A 55 14.24 22.79 23.06
CA ALA A 55 15.67 22.54 22.87
C ALA A 55 16.19 21.24 23.53
N GLN A 56 15.49 20.73 24.55
CA GLN A 56 15.80 19.44 25.19
C GLN A 56 15.61 18.24 24.23
N PHE A 57 14.86 18.42 23.15
CA PHE A 57 14.58 17.41 22.12
C PHE A 57 15.39 17.58 20.83
N GLU A 58 16.17 18.66 20.70
CA GLU A 58 16.90 19.00 19.46
C GLU A 58 17.76 17.83 18.94
N SER A 59 18.52 17.18 19.83
CA SER A 59 19.35 16.03 19.43
C SER A 59 18.53 14.83 18.96
N GLN A 60 17.29 14.68 19.45
CA GLN A 60 16.38 13.61 19.02
C GLN A 60 15.72 13.94 17.69
N ALA A 61 15.32 15.19 17.47
CA ALA A 61 14.80 15.66 16.18
C ALA A 61 15.81 15.37 15.05
N LEU A 62 17.09 15.67 15.27
CA LEU A 62 18.16 15.35 14.31
C LEU A 62 18.29 13.85 14.02
N ARG A 63 18.08 12.98 15.02
CA ARG A 63 18.11 11.52 14.83
C ARG A 63 16.90 11.04 14.05
N PHE A 64 15.72 11.62 14.27
CA PHE A 64 14.53 11.32 13.48
C PHE A 64 14.74 11.71 12.02
N GLU A 65 15.18 12.93 11.75
CA GLU A 65 15.51 13.38 10.39
C GLU A 65 16.56 12.48 9.72
N SER A 66 17.64 12.14 10.44
CA SER A 66 18.69 11.23 9.94
C SER A 66 18.16 9.84 9.60
N ASN A 67 17.08 9.41 10.25
CA ASN A 67 16.40 8.14 10.01
C ASN A 67 15.22 8.25 9.03
N GLY A 68 15.07 9.39 8.35
CA GLY A 68 14.12 9.56 7.24
C GLY A 68 12.79 10.22 7.61
N TYR A 69 12.63 10.75 8.83
CA TYR A 69 11.46 11.58 9.16
C TYR A 69 11.48 12.91 8.40
N PRO A 70 10.33 13.40 7.90
CA PRO A 70 10.22 14.77 7.42
C PRO A 70 10.43 15.75 8.57
N ALA A 71 11.32 16.74 8.38
CA ALA A 71 11.55 17.83 9.32
C ALA A 71 10.25 18.53 9.74
N THR A 72 9.33 18.71 8.79
CA THR A 72 8.03 19.37 8.99
C THR A 72 7.05 18.58 9.86
N TRP A 73 7.40 17.35 10.27
CA TRP A 73 6.57 16.49 11.11
C TRP A 73 7.09 16.39 12.56
N ILE A 74 8.11 17.16 12.91
CA ILE A 74 8.67 17.22 14.25
C ILE A 74 8.39 18.62 14.80
N ASP A 75 7.67 18.69 15.90
CA ASP A 75 7.32 19.94 16.58
C ASP A 75 7.62 19.85 18.08
N GLU A 76 7.90 21.00 18.69
CA GLU A 76 8.26 21.14 20.10
C GLU A 76 7.47 22.27 20.76
N VAL A 77 6.84 21.96 21.89
CA VAL A 77 5.97 22.88 22.65
C VAL A 77 6.49 23.07 24.06
#